data_AF-A0A2V8M4J9-F1
#
_entry.id   AF-A0A2V8M4J9-F1
#
_cell.length_a   1.000
_cell.length_b   1.000
_cell.length_c   1.000
_cell.angle_alpha   90.00
_cell.angle_beta   90.00
_cell.angle_gamma   90.00
#
_symmetry.space_group_name_H-M   'P 1'
#
loop_
_entity.id
_entity.type
_entity.pdbx_description
1 polymer ?
#
loop_
_entity_poly.entity_id
_entity_poly.type
_entity_poly.pdbx_seq_one_letter_code
_entity_poly.pdbx_strand_id
1 'polypeptide(L)'
;MPFIHAAAMFVAAFFAGVVNSIAGGGMLLTFPLLIWLGLDPKVSNATCTVALWPGLFGGLFGYRREMNDSSLILMRLGVISVLGGGGGAWLLIATPAPMFARLVPFLILFATILFMMQTPVNRWLHLPAAGKESTNAWWIGAIVFQFFSAIYGGYFGAGNGILMLAAMGLLGLHDIHRANGIKNFLGVCINSVAVVAFSMMHLVSWPRALFMAVAALAGGYFGARTAQRVGRVFIRRAIVVIGFVITIAMLWKMR
;
A
#
# COMPACT_ATOMS: atom_id res chain seq x y z
N MET A 1 14.18 -8.02 -22.80
CA MET A 1 13.47 -8.84 -21.79
C MET A 1 12.72 -9.96 -22.50
N PRO A 2 12.74 -11.20 -21.98
CA PRO A 2 11.92 -12.29 -22.52
C PRO A 2 10.43 -11.92 -22.49
N PHE A 3 9.70 -12.24 -23.56
CA PHE A 3 8.27 -11.92 -23.72
C PHE A 3 7.42 -12.38 -22.51
N ILE A 4 7.75 -13.57 -21.97
CA ILE A 4 7.08 -14.17 -20.80
C ILE A 4 7.21 -13.27 -19.56
N HIS A 5 8.38 -12.67 -19.33
CA HIS A 5 8.59 -11.79 -18.18
C HIS A 5 7.80 -10.48 -18.32
N ALA A 6 7.75 -9.90 -19.51
CA ALA A 6 6.96 -8.70 -19.78
C ALA A 6 5.44 -8.96 -19.61
N ALA A 7 4.95 -10.09 -20.13
CA ALA A 7 3.55 -10.49 -19.96
C ALA A 7 3.19 -10.71 -18.48
N ALA A 8 4.03 -11.42 -17.73
CA ALA A 8 3.82 -11.64 -16.31
C ALA A 8 3.81 -10.33 -15.50
N MET A 9 4.75 -9.42 -15.78
CA MET A 9 4.79 -8.09 -15.19
C MET A 9 3.55 -7.27 -15.49
N PHE A 10 3.08 -7.30 -16.73
CA PHE A 10 1.88 -6.57 -17.14
C PHE A 10 0.65 -7.09 -16.39
N VAL A 11 0.42 -8.40 -16.39
CA VAL A 11 -0.73 -9.02 -15.73
C VAL A 11 -0.70 -8.75 -14.23
N ALA A 12 0.43 -8.97 -13.57
CA ALA A 12 0.56 -8.75 -12.14
C ALA A 12 0.40 -7.27 -11.77
N ALA A 13 1.00 -6.35 -12.52
CA ALA A 13 0.87 -4.92 -12.27
C ALA A 13 -0.55 -4.42 -12.54
N PHE A 14 -1.23 -4.94 -13.58
CA PHE A 14 -2.63 -4.67 -13.85
C PHE A 14 -3.52 -5.08 -12.68
N PHE A 15 -3.43 -6.34 -12.22
CA PHE A 15 -4.19 -6.79 -11.05
C PHE A 15 -3.78 -6.04 -9.78
N ALA A 16 -2.50 -5.72 -9.60
CA ALA A 16 -2.06 -4.88 -8.49
C ALA A 16 -2.71 -3.50 -8.53
N GLY A 17 -2.87 -2.89 -9.70
CA GLY A 17 -3.62 -1.65 -9.88
C GLY A 17 -5.08 -1.77 -9.44
N VAL A 18 -5.76 -2.85 -9.86
CA VAL A 18 -7.14 -3.17 -9.43
C VAL A 18 -7.21 -3.26 -7.91
N VAL A 19 -6.31 -4.02 -7.29
CA VAL A 19 -6.25 -4.24 -5.84
C VAL A 19 -5.92 -2.95 -5.09
N ASN A 20 -4.99 -2.16 -5.63
CA ASN A 20 -4.57 -0.91 -5.01
C ASN A 20 -5.73 0.09 -4.96
N SER A 21 -6.54 0.16 -6.01
CA SER A 21 -7.75 1.00 -6.06
C SER A 21 -8.78 0.63 -4.98
N ILE A 22 -8.95 -0.66 -4.69
CA ILE A 22 -9.98 -1.15 -3.74
C ILE A 22 -9.46 -1.12 -2.29
N ALA A 23 -8.23 -1.57 -2.07
CA ALA A 23 -7.78 -2.04 -0.77
C ALA A 23 -6.35 -1.61 -0.40
N GLY A 24 -5.55 -1.04 -1.33
CA GLY A 24 -4.16 -0.65 -1.05
C GLY A 24 -3.18 -1.82 -0.92
N GLY A 25 -3.48 -2.97 -1.53
CA GLY A 25 -2.68 -4.21 -1.41
C GLY A 25 -1.84 -4.57 -2.64
N GLY A 26 -1.71 -3.71 -3.64
CA GLY A 26 -1.13 -4.06 -4.95
C GLY A 26 0.30 -4.62 -4.87
N MET A 27 1.07 -4.15 -3.88
CA MET A 27 2.46 -4.55 -3.69
C MET A 27 2.64 -6.03 -3.31
N LEU A 28 1.61 -6.67 -2.72
CA LEU A 28 1.61 -8.11 -2.44
C LEU A 28 1.68 -8.97 -3.71
N LEU A 29 1.26 -8.42 -4.85
CA LEU A 29 1.31 -9.10 -6.14
C LEU A 29 2.61 -8.77 -6.91
N THR A 30 2.98 -7.50 -6.93
CA THR A 30 4.12 -7.04 -7.75
C THR A 30 5.47 -7.35 -7.13
N PHE A 31 5.60 -7.26 -5.81
CA PHE A 31 6.88 -7.43 -5.13
C PHE A 31 7.43 -8.86 -5.31
N PRO A 32 6.67 -9.92 -5.02
CA PRO A 32 7.15 -11.28 -5.23
C PRO A 32 7.48 -11.64 -6.67
N LEU A 33 6.73 -11.08 -7.62
CA LEU A 33 7.01 -11.26 -9.04
C LEU A 33 8.39 -10.72 -9.39
N LEU A 34 8.74 -9.53 -8.91
CA LEU A 34 10.07 -8.95 -9.17
C LEU A 34 11.19 -9.79 -8.53
N ILE A 35 10.95 -10.35 -7.33
CA ILE A 35 11.88 -11.31 -6.72
C ILE A 35 12.03 -12.56 -7.60
N TRP A 36 10.93 -13.09 -8.14
CA TRP A 36 10.95 -14.25 -9.02
C TRP A 36 11.71 -13.98 -10.32
N LEU A 37 11.64 -12.74 -10.83
CA LEU A 37 12.42 -12.25 -11.97
C LEU A 37 13.91 -11.99 -11.64
N GLY A 38 14.35 -12.31 -10.42
CA GLY A 38 15.74 -12.23 -10.00
C GLY A 38 16.21 -10.84 -9.59
N LEU A 39 15.31 -9.90 -9.33
CA LEU A 39 15.69 -8.60 -8.79
C LEU A 39 16.03 -8.70 -7.30
N ASP A 40 17.00 -7.89 -6.87
CA ASP A 40 17.27 -7.71 -5.45
C ASP A 40 16.01 -7.27 -4.70
N PRO A 41 15.80 -7.74 -3.46
CA PRO A 41 14.65 -7.35 -2.66
C PRO A 41 14.49 -5.84 -2.47
N LYS A 42 15.58 -5.11 -2.22
CA LYS A 42 15.53 -3.65 -2.08
C LYS A 42 15.07 -2.96 -3.38
N VAL A 43 15.61 -3.40 -4.51
CA VAL A 43 15.28 -2.87 -5.83
C VAL A 43 13.85 -3.21 -6.21
N SER A 44 13.39 -4.43 -5.88
CA SER A 44 12.02 -4.89 -6.09
C SER A 44 11.02 -4.03 -5.33
N ASN A 45 11.30 -3.74 -4.05
CA ASN A 45 10.47 -2.87 -3.22
C ASN A 45 10.37 -1.47 -3.82
N ALA A 46 11.52 -0.84 -4.07
CA ALA A 46 11.59 0.49 -4.65
C ALA A 46 10.86 0.59 -6.01
N THR A 47 11.09 -0.39 -6.89
CA THR A 47 10.45 -0.45 -8.21
C THR A 47 8.93 -0.58 -8.10
N CYS A 48 8.42 -1.40 -7.16
CA CYS A 48 6.98 -1.53 -6.93
C CYS A 48 6.36 -0.24 -6.37
N THR A 49 7.04 0.42 -5.43
CA THR A 49 6.60 1.71 -4.87
C THR A 49 6.43 2.75 -5.97
N VAL A 50 7.42 2.88 -6.85
CA VAL A 50 7.35 3.80 -8.00
C VAL A 50 6.27 3.39 -9.00
N ALA A 51 6.13 2.09 -9.29
CA ALA A 51 5.13 1.60 -10.23
C ALA A 51 3.69 1.86 -9.78
N LEU A 52 3.40 1.73 -8.48
CA LEU A 52 2.05 1.84 -7.93
C LEU A 52 1.69 3.25 -7.46
N TRP A 53 2.69 4.13 -7.26
CA TRP A 53 2.51 5.50 -6.82
C TRP A 53 1.55 6.33 -7.69
N PRO A 54 1.62 6.30 -9.05
CA PRO A 54 0.67 7.02 -9.90
C PRO A 54 -0.80 6.61 -9.67
N GLY A 55 -1.04 5.34 -9.34
CA GLY A 55 -2.38 4.83 -9.06
C GLY A 55 -3.03 5.46 -7.82
N LEU A 56 -2.23 5.91 -6.84
CA LEU A 56 -2.73 6.58 -5.63
C LEU A 56 -3.29 7.98 -5.94
N PHE A 57 -2.73 8.68 -6.92
CA PHE A 57 -3.28 9.96 -7.38
C PHE A 57 -4.67 9.79 -8.00
N GLY A 58 -4.91 8.72 -8.77
CA GLY A 58 -6.23 8.43 -9.32
C GLY A 58 -7.29 8.29 -8.22
N GLY A 59 -6.94 7.63 -7.11
CA GLY A 59 -7.78 7.55 -5.92
C GLY A 59 -7.96 8.90 -5.23
N LEU A 60 -6.92 9.71 -5.11
CA LEU A 60 -7.00 11.07 -4.54
C LEU A 60 -7.94 11.98 -5.35
N PHE A 61 -7.80 11.98 -6.68
CA PHE A 61 -8.66 12.76 -7.57
C PHE A 61 -10.12 12.32 -7.53
N GLY A 62 -10.39 11.01 -7.44
CA GLY A 62 -11.74 10.47 -7.35
C GLY A 62 -12.48 10.89 -6.08
N TYR A 63 -11.78 10.94 -4.95
CA TYR A 63 -12.33 11.24 -3.63
C TYR A 63 -12.20 12.72 -3.21
N ARG A 64 -11.71 13.61 -4.09
CA ARG A 64 -11.41 15.02 -3.75
C ARG A 64 -12.59 15.79 -3.17
N ARG A 65 -13.81 15.52 -3.64
CA ARG A 65 -15.03 16.23 -3.20
C ARG A 65 -15.42 15.88 -1.77
N GLU A 66 -15.12 14.65 -1.36
CA GLU A 66 -15.44 14.10 -0.04
C GLU A 66 -14.40 14.52 1.02
N MET A 67 -13.31 15.20 0.60
CA MET A 67 -12.21 15.64 1.46
C MET A 67 -12.26 17.14 1.83
N ASN A 68 -13.17 17.93 1.24
CA ASN A 68 -13.20 19.39 1.40
C ASN A 68 -13.28 19.86 2.86
N ASP A 69 -13.97 19.12 3.72
CA ASP A 69 -14.14 19.48 5.14
C ASP A 69 -13.07 18.87 6.08
N SER A 70 -11.97 18.36 5.53
CA SER A 70 -10.92 17.63 6.27
C SER A 70 -9.54 18.31 6.28
N SER A 71 -9.43 19.58 5.87
CA SER A 71 -8.14 20.28 5.67
C SER A 71 -7.17 20.17 6.86
N LEU A 72 -7.67 20.34 8.09
CA LEU A 72 -6.85 20.31 9.31
C LEU A 72 -6.33 18.91 9.64
N ILE A 73 -7.13 17.88 9.39
CA ILE A 73 -6.76 16.46 9.55
C ILE A 73 -5.73 16.07 8.48
N LEU A 74 -5.98 16.49 7.23
CA LEU A 74 -5.09 16.24 6.10
C LEU A 74 -3.72 16.87 6.32
N MET A 75 -3.67 18.11 6.81
CA MET A 75 -2.41 18.79 7.08
C MET A 75 -1.64 18.10 8.20
N ARG A 76 -2.26 17.85 9.36
CA ARG A 76 -1.60 17.23 10.51
C ARG A 76 -1.11 15.82 10.20
N LEU A 77 -2.02 14.94 9.74
CA LEU A 77 -1.65 13.55 9.41
C LEU A 77 -0.74 13.50 8.18
N GLY A 78 -0.86 14.44 7.25
CA GLY A 78 0.01 14.55 6.08
C GLY A 78 1.45 14.81 6.47
N VAL A 79 1.71 15.79 7.34
CA VAL A 79 3.06 16.09 7.85
C VAL A 79 3.65 14.88 8.57
N ILE A 80 2.88 14.25 9.46
CA ILE A 80 3.30 13.04 10.17
C ILE A 80 3.59 11.89 9.20
N SER A 81 2.81 11.78 8.12
CA SER A 81 2.97 10.74 7.11
C SER A 81 4.19 10.98 6.22
N VAL A 82 4.53 12.23 5.92
CA VAL A 82 5.77 12.60 5.24
C VAL A 82 6.98 12.26 6.11
N LEU A 83 6.95 12.64 7.39
CA LEU A 83 8.04 12.35 8.34
C LEU A 83 8.21 10.86 8.57
N GLY A 84 7.12 10.13 8.85
CA GLY A 84 7.15 8.69 9.04
C GLY A 84 7.55 7.96 7.75
N GLY A 85 6.99 8.35 6.61
CA GLY A 85 7.34 7.79 5.30
C GLY A 85 8.81 7.99 4.94
N GLY A 86 9.36 9.17 5.22
CA GLY A 86 10.78 9.46 5.07
C GLY A 86 11.65 8.61 5.99
N GLY A 87 11.26 8.47 7.27
CA GLY A 87 11.94 7.59 8.22
C GLY A 87 11.93 6.12 7.79
N GLY A 88 10.79 5.63 7.27
CA GLY A 88 10.65 4.29 6.71
C GLY A 88 11.51 4.05 5.47
N ALA A 89 11.51 5.00 4.53
CA ALA A 89 12.34 4.93 3.33
C ALA A 89 13.83 4.94 3.68
N TRP A 90 14.23 5.82 4.61
CA TRP A 90 15.61 5.86 5.12
C TRP A 90 15.99 4.55 5.79
N LEU A 91 15.11 3.95 6.59
CA LEU A 91 15.35 2.66 7.23
C LEU A 91 15.56 1.55 6.18
N LEU A 92 14.79 1.54 5.08
CA LEU A 92 14.99 0.59 3.99
C LEU A 92 16.35 0.78 3.31
N ILE A 93 16.72 2.04 3.04
CA ILE A 93 17.99 2.40 2.41
C ILE A 93 19.16 1.95 3.31
N ALA A 94 19.09 2.23 4.61
CA ALA A 94 20.10 1.86 5.60
C ALA A 94 20.16 0.35 5.86
N THR A 95 19.07 -0.40 5.65
CA THR A 95 19.03 -1.85 5.87
C THR A 95 19.90 -2.58 4.83
N PRO A 96 20.85 -3.44 5.25
CA PRO A 96 21.61 -4.29 4.33
C PRO A 96 20.70 -5.22 3.52
N ALA A 97 21.02 -5.43 2.23
CA ALA A 97 20.19 -6.27 1.35
C ALA A 97 19.94 -7.70 1.88
N PRO A 98 20.93 -8.41 2.47
CA PRO A 98 20.70 -9.75 3.03
C PRO A 98 19.75 -9.72 4.24
N MET A 99 19.81 -8.67 5.05
CA MET A 99 18.92 -8.50 6.21
C MET A 99 17.49 -8.25 5.74
N PHE A 100 17.30 -7.36 4.75
CA PHE A 100 15.98 -7.12 4.17
C PHE A 100 15.39 -8.39 3.54
N ALA A 101 16.21 -9.16 2.80
CA ALA A 101 15.79 -10.43 2.21
C ALA A 101 15.23 -11.42 3.25
N ARG A 102 15.82 -11.50 4.44
CA ARG A 102 15.33 -12.33 5.56
C ARG A 102 14.04 -11.81 6.18
N LEU A 103 13.82 -10.50 6.17
CA LEU A 103 12.61 -9.86 6.69
C LEU A 103 11.41 -9.98 5.74
N VAL A 104 11.66 -10.07 4.43
CA VAL A 104 10.63 -10.10 3.39
C VAL A 104 9.51 -11.13 3.64
N PRO A 105 9.78 -12.41 3.98
CA PRO A 105 8.70 -13.38 4.24
C PRO A 105 7.78 -12.94 5.39
N PHE A 106 8.35 -12.37 6.45
CA PHE A 106 7.59 -11.86 7.59
C PHE A 106 6.79 -10.62 7.22
N LEU A 107 7.35 -9.72 6.39
CA LEU A 107 6.65 -8.53 5.89
C LEU A 107 5.48 -8.89 5.00
N ILE A 108 5.63 -9.89 4.13
CA ILE A 108 4.56 -10.41 3.27
C ILE A 108 3.47 -11.07 4.12
N LEU A 109 3.85 -11.88 5.11
CA LEU A 109 2.91 -12.51 6.04
C LEU A 109 2.12 -11.45 6.81
N PHE A 110 2.79 -10.45 7.36
CA PHE A 110 2.17 -9.35 8.07
C PHE A 110 1.20 -8.57 7.17
N ALA A 111 1.63 -8.19 5.97
CA ALA A 111 0.78 -7.53 4.98
C ALA A 111 -0.44 -8.38 4.57
N THR A 112 -0.27 -9.70 4.50
CA THR A 112 -1.36 -10.66 4.21
C THR A 112 -2.38 -10.71 5.36
N ILE A 113 -1.91 -10.76 6.61
CA ILE A 113 -2.76 -10.71 7.81
C ILE A 113 -3.56 -9.39 7.82
N LEU A 114 -2.88 -8.26 7.60
CA LEU A 114 -3.56 -6.97 7.45
C LEU A 114 -4.63 -7.03 6.37
N PHE A 115 -4.31 -7.61 5.21
CA PHE A 115 -5.26 -7.79 4.11
C PHE A 115 -6.49 -8.64 4.49
N MET A 116 -6.31 -9.69 5.30
CA MET A 116 -7.41 -10.48 5.83
C MET A 116 -8.26 -9.66 6.83
N MET A 117 -7.62 -8.83 7.66
CA MET A 117 -8.28 -7.93 8.61
C MET A 117 -9.00 -6.75 7.96
N GLN A 118 -8.91 -6.58 6.64
CA GLN A 118 -9.59 -5.48 5.95
C GLN A 118 -11.13 -5.51 6.15
N THR A 119 -11.78 -6.67 6.17
CA THR A 119 -13.26 -6.73 6.39
C THR A 119 -13.67 -6.26 7.77
N PRO A 120 -13.11 -6.81 8.86
CA PRO A 120 -13.49 -6.37 10.19
C PRO A 120 -13.15 -4.89 10.39
N VAL A 121 -12.00 -4.41 9.89
CA VAL A 121 -11.65 -2.97 9.93
C VAL A 121 -12.70 -2.13 9.19
N ASN A 122 -13.09 -2.55 7.99
CA ASN A 122 -14.09 -1.82 7.20
C ASN A 122 -15.50 -1.90 7.82
N ARG A 123 -15.86 -3.01 8.47
CA ARG A 123 -17.12 -3.13 9.24
C ARG A 123 -17.11 -2.29 10.50
N TRP A 124 -15.97 -2.19 11.17
CA TRP A 124 -15.83 -1.34 12.35
C TRP A 124 -16.00 0.14 12.02
N LEU A 125 -15.50 0.57 10.85
CA LEU A 125 -15.78 1.90 10.30
C LEU A 125 -17.29 2.15 10.07
N HIS A 126 -18.08 1.10 9.77
CA HIS A 126 -19.53 1.22 9.55
C HIS A 126 -20.39 1.26 10.83
N LEU A 127 -19.85 0.96 12.02
CA LEU A 127 -20.66 0.94 13.23
C LEU A 127 -20.99 2.38 13.69
N PRO A 128 -22.26 2.71 14.00
CA PRO A 128 -22.63 4.02 14.51
C PRO A 128 -21.85 4.35 15.79
N ALA A 129 -21.35 5.58 15.91
CA ALA A 129 -20.62 6.03 17.09
C ALA A 129 -21.50 5.86 18.34
N ALA A 130 -21.06 5.02 19.27
CA ALA A 130 -21.57 5.03 20.63
C ALA A 130 -21.03 6.29 21.34
N GLY A 131 -21.55 7.47 21.00
CA GLY A 131 -21.51 8.71 21.79
C GLY A 131 -20.20 9.14 22.47
N LYS A 132 -19.02 8.65 22.05
CA LYS A 132 -17.74 8.97 22.69
C LYS A 132 -17.17 10.21 22.02
N GLU A 133 -17.28 11.35 22.70
CA GLU A 133 -16.54 12.54 22.32
C GLU A 133 -15.04 12.20 22.19
N SER A 134 -14.47 12.58 21.05
CA SER A 134 -13.07 12.35 20.72
C SER A 134 -12.17 13.14 21.70
N THR A 135 -11.80 12.52 22.81
CA THR A 135 -10.85 13.09 23.78
C THR A 135 -9.48 13.34 23.13
N ASN A 136 -8.75 14.38 23.56
CA ASN A 136 -7.39 14.69 23.08
C ASN A 136 -6.43 13.48 23.12
N ALA A 137 -6.56 12.61 24.11
CA ALA A 137 -5.76 11.38 24.22
C ALA A 137 -5.95 10.42 23.03
N TRP A 138 -7.15 10.39 22.46
CA TRP A 138 -7.50 9.52 21.33
C TRP A 138 -6.91 10.05 20.02
N TRP A 139 -6.91 11.37 19.83
CA TRP A 139 -6.20 12.04 18.75
C TRP A 139 -4.70 11.79 18.78
N ILE A 140 -4.08 11.85 19.96
CA ILE A 140 -2.65 11.54 20.13
C ILE A 140 -2.38 10.08 19.76
N GLY A 141 -3.21 9.15 20.24
CA GLY A 141 -3.09 7.73 19.91
C GLY A 141 -3.14 7.47 18.40
N ALA A 142 -4.08 8.10 17.69
CA ALA A 142 -4.20 7.98 16.25
C ALA A 142 -3.02 8.62 15.48
N ILE A 143 -2.50 9.76 15.96
CA ILE A 143 -1.31 10.41 15.39
C ILE A 143 -0.09 9.50 15.52
N VAL A 144 0.14 8.93 16.70
CA VAL A 144 1.25 8.01 16.97
C VAL A 144 1.10 6.76 16.11
N PHE A 145 -0.10 6.18 16.05
CA PHE A 145 -0.37 5.01 15.22
C PHE A 145 -0.16 5.32 13.72
N GLN A 146 -0.61 6.48 13.24
CA GLN A 146 -0.38 6.93 11.87
C GLN A 146 1.11 7.13 11.57
N PHE A 147 1.90 7.62 12.53
CA PHE A 147 3.35 7.77 12.37
C PHE A 147 4.04 6.41 12.14
N PHE A 148 3.74 5.41 12.98
CA PHE A 148 4.28 4.06 12.81
C PHE A 148 3.76 3.38 11.54
N SER A 149 2.49 3.57 11.20
CA SER A 149 1.93 3.14 9.92
C SER A 149 2.69 3.77 8.76
N ALA A 150 3.02 5.06 8.83
CA ALA A 150 3.77 5.76 7.79
C ALA A 150 5.21 5.26 7.67
N ILE A 151 5.89 4.94 8.78
CA ILE A 151 7.20 4.27 8.77
C ILE A 151 7.10 2.93 8.03
N TYR A 152 6.13 2.09 8.39
CA TYR A 152 5.91 0.83 7.69
C TYR A 152 5.60 1.03 6.19
N GLY A 153 4.77 2.03 5.88
CA GLY A 153 4.41 2.41 4.53
C GLY A 153 5.59 2.88 3.67
N GLY A 154 6.52 3.64 4.26
CA GLY A 154 7.76 4.06 3.60
C GLY A 154 8.79 2.94 3.48
N TYR A 155 8.80 1.98 4.42
CA TYR A 155 9.72 0.86 4.41
C TYR A 155 9.33 -0.23 3.40
N PHE A 156 8.11 -0.77 3.52
CA PHE A 156 7.62 -1.87 2.67
C PHE A 156 6.35 -1.54 1.89
N GLY A 157 5.49 -0.66 2.38
CA GLY A 157 4.32 -0.16 1.63
C GLY A 157 3.14 -1.15 1.45
N ALA A 158 3.38 -2.45 1.41
CA ALA A 158 2.33 -3.45 1.16
C ALA A 158 1.30 -3.49 2.30
N GLY A 159 0.01 -3.33 2.00
CA GLY A 159 -1.04 -3.36 3.02
C GLY A 159 -1.10 -2.12 3.92
N ASN A 160 -0.25 -1.11 3.69
CA ASN A 160 -0.24 0.13 4.47
C ASN A 160 -1.60 0.84 4.46
N GLY A 161 -2.34 0.79 3.35
CA GLY A 161 -3.69 1.37 3.27
C GLY A 161 -4.66 0.85 4.34
N ILE A 162 -4.46 -0.37 4.83
CA ILE A 162 -5.33 -0.99 5.85
C ILE A 162 -4.97 -0.48 7.24
N LEU A 163 -3.68 -0.30 7.52
CA LEU A 163 -3.23 0.36 8.75
C LEU A 163 -3.79 1.78 8.80
N MET A 164 -3.73 2.53 7.71
CA MET A 164 -4.28 3.88 7.64
C MET A 164 -5.81 3.91 7.86
N LEU A 165 -6.55 2.94 7.31
CA LEU A 165 -7.99 2.80 7.59
C LEU A 165 -8.26 2.44 9.06
N ALA A 166 -7.40 1.62 9.69
CA ALA A 166 -7.49 1.33 11.11
C ALA A 166 -7.21 2.58 11.96
N ALA A 167 -6.24 3.42 11.56
CA ALA A 167 -5.96 4.71 12.18
C ALA A 167 -7.18 5.64 12.11
N MET A 168 -7.91 5.63 10.99
CA MET A 168 -9.14 6.41 10.81
C MET A 168 -10.30 5.85 11.64
N GLY A 169 -10.40 4.53 11.78
CA GLY A 169 -11.36 3.90 12.68
C GLY A 169 -11.12 4.31 14.13
N LEU A 170 -9.85 4.41 14.54
CA LEU A 170 -9.49 4.99 15.83
C LEU A 170 -9.94 6.46 15.93
N LEU A 171 -9.76 7.28 14.89
CA LEU A 171 -10.24 8.67 14.89
C LEU A 171 -11.77 8.83 14.88
N GLY A 172 -12.54 7.74 14.83
CA GLY A 172 -14.01 7.80 14.74
C GLY A 172 -14.50 8.29 13.38
N LEU A 173 -13.68 8.20 12.34
CA LEU A 173 -14.10 8.50 10.97
C LEU A 173 -14.96 7.33 10.45
N HIS A 174 -16.28 7.48 10.55
CA HIS A 174 -17.24 6.44 10.16
C HIS A 174 -17.69 6.51 8.69
N ASP A 175 -17.29 7.57 7.98
CA ASP A 175 -17.52 7.68 6.54
C ASP A 175 -16.36 7.02 5.77
N ILE A 176 -16.64 5.87 5.17
CA ILE A 176 -15.68 5.11 4.36
C ILE A 176 -15.20 5.89 3.13
N HIS A 177 -16.05 6.75 2.56
CA HIS A 177 -15.66 7.54 1.41
C HIS A 177 -14.62 8.58 1.83
N ARG A 178 -14.92 9.31 2.91
CA ARG A 178 -13.99 10.25 3.53
C ARG A 178 -12.69 9.57 3.99
N ALA A 179 -12.78 8.41 4.64
CA ALA A 179 -11.63 7.63 5.09
C ALA A 179 -10.76 7.16 3.90
N ASN A 180 -11.37 6.69 2.81
CA ASN A 180 -10.62 6.33 1.61
C ASN A 180 -9.95 7.53 0.93
N GLY A 181 -10.60 8.69 0.92
CA GLY A 181 -10.01 9.95 0.44
C GLY A 181 -8.77 10.34 1.24
N ILE A 182 -8.89 10.40 2.57
CA ILE A 182 -7.76 10.70 3.46
C ILE A 182 -6.65 9.64 3.29
N LYS A 183 -7.01 8.35 3.19
CA LYS A 183 -6.04 7.25 3.02
C LYS A 183 -5.22 7.43 1.75
N ASN A 184 -5.88 7.76 0.64
CA ASN A 184 -5.22 7.97 -0.64
C ASN A 184 -4.29 9.19 -0.58
N PHE A 185 -4.73 10.29 0.05
CA PHE A 185 -3.88 11.47 0.25
C PHE A 185 -2.63 11.15 1.05
N LEU A 186 -2.80 10.56 2.23
CA LEU A 186 -1.69 10.19 3.09
C LEU A 186 -0.78 9.15 2.42
N GLY A 187 -1.36 8.23 1.63
CA GLY A 187 -0.64 7.27 0.82
C GLY A 187 0.23 7.94 -0.24
N VAL A 188 -0.29 8.96 -0.92
CA VAL A 188 0.50 9.82 -1.83
C VAL A 188 1.63 10.48 -1.07
N CYS A 189 1.39 11.09 0.10
CA CYS A 189 2.45 11.72 0.90
C CYS A 189 3.59 10.73 1.25
N ILE A 190 3.26 9.56 1.80
CA ILE A 190 4.25 8.54 2.19
C ILE A 190 5.05 8.08 0.97
N ASN A 191 4.33 7.69 -0.09
CA ASN A 191 4.97 7.11 -1.26
C ASN A 191 5.74 8.16 -2.07
N SER A 192 5.32 9.42 -2.10
CA SER A 192 6.09 10.49 -2.77
C SER A 192 7.48 10.65 -2.14
N VAL A 193 7.56 10.68 -0.81
CA VAL A 193 8.85 10.77 -0.10
C VAL A 193 9.70 9.52 -0.37
N ALA A 194 9.09 8.33 -0.31
CA ALA A 194 9.77 7.07 -0.59
C ALA A 194 10.28 7.00 -2.04
N VAL A 195 9.46 7.40 -3.02
CA VAL A 195 9.82 7.46 -4.45
C VAL A 195 11.01 8.38 -4.65
N VAL A 196 11.01 9.58 -4.07
CA VAL A 196 12.13 10.52 -4.17
C VAL A 196 13.39 9.91 -3.55
N ALA A 197 13.31 9.38 -2.32
CA ALA A 197 14.44 8.78 -1.63
C ALA A 197 15.03 7.57 -2.38
N PHE A 198 14.18 6.66 -2.86
CA PHE A 198 14.64 5.49 -3.62
C PHE A 198 15.22 5.84 -4.99
N SER A 199 14.67 6.88 -5.63
CA SER A 199 15.20 7.38 -6.91
C SER A 199 16.58 8.00 -6.74
N MET A 200 16.78 8.79 -5.68
CA MET A 200 18.09 9.38 -5.33
C MET A 200 19.14 8.32 -5.00
N MET A 201 18.73 7.20 -4.41
CA MET A 201 19.63 6.09 -4.07
C MET A 201 19.84 5.07 -5.20
N HIS A 202 19.35 5.36 -6.42
CA HIS A 202 19.46 4.46 -7.59
C HIS A 202 18.92 3.03 -7.36
N LEU A 203 17.94 2.88 -6.45
CA LEU A 203 17.31 1.59 -6.14
C LEU A 203 16.17 1.25 -7.11
N VAL A 204 15.80 2.16 -8.01
CA VAL A 204 14.63 2.03 -8.87
C VAL A 204 15.02 1.49 -10.25
N SER A 205 14.41 0.38 -10.67
CA SER A 205 14.51 -0.09 -12.05
C SER A 205 13.50 0.64 -12.93
N TRP A 206 13.87 1.81 -13.46
CA TRP A 206 13.00 2.67 -14.26
C TRP A 206 12.26 1.99 -15.41
N PRO A 207 12.89 1.16 -16.27
CA PRO A 207 12.18 0.50 -17.36
C PRO A 207 11.06 -0.41 -16.86
N ARG A 208 11.31 -1.14 -15.77
CA ARG A 208 10.33 -2.03 -15.14
C ARG A 208 9.24 -1.23 -14.43
N ALA A 209 9.63 -0.20 -13.68
CA ALA A 209 8.70 0.66 -12.93
C ALA A 209 7.71 1.37 -13.87
N LEU A 210 8.18 1.95 -14.97
CA LEU A 210 7.33 2.64 -15.95
C LEU A 210 6.39 1.68 -16.66
N PHE A 211 6.89 0.51 -17.08
CA PHE A 211 6.05 -0.50 -17.72
C PHE A 211 4.95 -1.00 -16.78
N MET A 212 5.30 -1.28 -15.52
CA MET A 212 4.34 -1.67 -14.50
C MET A 212 3.39 -0.52 -14.13
N ALA A 213 3.84 0.73 -14.14
CA ALA A 213 3.00 1.89 -13.88
C ALA A 213 1.87 2.03 -14.91
N VAL A 214 2.18 1.87 -16.20
CA VAL A 214 1.16 1.89 -17.27
C VAL A 214 0.14 0.76 -17.06
N ALA A 215 0.61 -0.45 -16.78
CA ALA A 215 -0.27 -1.58 -16.51
C ALA A 215 -1.13 -1.38 -15.25
N ALA A 216 -0.53 -0.87 -14.17
CA ALA A 216 -1.22 -0.59 -12.91
C ALA A 216 -2.23 0.57 -13.03
N LEU A 217 -1.94 1.59 -13.83
CA LEU A 217 -2.88 2.66 -14.13
C LEU A 217 -4.08 2.14 -14.92
N ALA A 218 -3.84 1.33 -15.95
CA ALA A 218 -4.92 0.67 -16.69
C ALA A 218 -5.77 -0.21 -15.74
N GLY A 219 -5.12 -1.07 -14.95
CA GLY A 219 -5.79 -1.92 -13.97
C GLY A 219 -6.56 -1.14 -12.91
N GLY A 220 -6.01 -0.04 -12.40
CA GLY A 220 -6.70 0.83 -11.44
C GLY A 220 -7.94 1.49 -12.04
N TYR A 221 -7.87 1.94 -13.30
CA TYR A 221 -9.01 2.54 -14.01
C TYR A 221 -10.15 1.55 -14.26
N PHE A 222 -9.82 0.35 -14.76
CA PHE A 222 -10.80 -0.73 -14.95
C PHE A 222 -11.32 -1.27 -13.62
N GLY A 223 -10.44 -1.36 -12.62
CA GLY A 223 -10.77 -1.77 -11.25
C GLY A 223 -11.77 -0.83 -10.61
N ALA A 224 -11.54 0.48 -10.65
CA ALA A 224 -12.47 1.47 -10.07
C ALA A 224 -13.88 1.39 -10.68
N ARG A 225 -13.99 1.13 -11.99
CA ARG A 225 -15.29 0.97 -12.67
C ARG A 225 -15.94 -0.41 -12.50
N THR A 226 -15.15 -1.48 -12.44
CA THR A 226 -15.65 -2.86 -12.56
C THR A 226 -15.67 -3.60 -11.22
N ALA A 227 -14.85 -3.20 -10.24
CA ALA A 227 -14.77 -3.84 -8.93
C ALA A 227 -16.03 -3.64 -8.06
N GLN A 228 -16.92 -2.72 -8.44
CA GLN A 228 -18.26 -2.67 -7.85
C GLN A 228 -19.12 -3.88 -8.26
N ARG A 229 -18.81 -4.53 -9.39
CA ARG A 229 -19.50 -5.72 -9.91
C ARG A 229 -18.76 -7.03 -9.63
N VAL A 230 -17.42 -7.01 -9.61
CA VAL A 230 -16.60 -8.19 -9.28
C VAL A 230 -16.45 -8.27 -7.77
N GLY A 231 -17.22 -9.16 -7.13
CA GLY A 231 -17.32 -9.24 -5.67
C GLY A 231 -15.97 -9.20 -4.95
N ARG A 232 -15.84 -8.32 -3.93
CA ARG A 232 -14.63 -8.12 -3.10
C ARG A 232 -13.99 -9.42 -2.59
N VAL A 233 -14.79 -10.48 -2.46
CA VAL A 233 -14.38 -11.82 -2.02
C VAL A 233 -13.44 -12.50 -3.03
N PHE A 234 -13.70 -12.38 -4.33
CA PHE A 234 -12.88 -13.04 -5.37
C PHE A 234 -11.48 -12.44 -5.43
N ILE A 235 -11.42 -11.11 -5.42
CA ILE A 235 -10.16 -10.35 -5.43
C ILE A 235 -9.33 -10.68 -4.20
N ARG A 236 -9.97 -10.77 -3.02
CA ARG A 236 -9.27 -11.18 -1.79
C ARG A 236 -8.74 -12.61 -1.86
N ARG A 237 -9.55 -13.57 -2.31
CA ARG A 237 -9.11 -14.97 -2.41
C ARG A 237 -7.91 -15.11 -3.35
N ALA A 238 -7.91 -14.40 -4.48
CA ALA A 238 -6.79 -14.39 -5.41
C ALA A 238 -5.49 -13.87 -4.75
N ILE A 239 -5.55 -12.75 -4.02
CA ILE A 239 -4.37 -12.19 -3.33
C ILE A 239 -3.85 -13.13 -2.25
N VAL A 240 -4.75 -13.71 -1.44
CA VAL A 240 -4.34 -14.64 -0.37
C VAL A 240 -3.67 -15.87 -0.95
N VAL A 241 -4.23 -16.45 -2.02
CA VAL A 241 -3.64 -17.62 -2.68
C VAL A 241 -2.28 -17.28 -3.28
N ILE A 242 -2.15 -16.15 -3.98
CA ILE A 242 -0.88 -15.70 -4.57
C ILE A 242 0.16 -15.45 -3.47
N GLY A 243 -0.21 -14.73 -2.40
CA GLY A 243 0.65 -14.47 -1.24
C GLY A 243 1.13 -15.76 -0.59
N PHE A 244 0.25 -16.72 -0.32
CA PHE A 244 0.62 -18.02 0.24
C PHE A 244 1.55 -18.82 -0.66
N VAL A 245 1.24 -18.92 -1.96
CA VAL A 245 2.07 -19.66 -2.94
C VAL A 245 3.47 -19.07 -2.99
N ILE A 246 3.58 -17.75 -3.01
CA ILE A 246 4.87 -17.05 -2.99
C ILE A 246 5.62 -17.27 -1.68
N THR A 247 4.95 -17.12 -0.53
CA THR A 247 5.61 -17.31 0.77
C THR A 247 6.17 -18.73 0.87
N ILE A 248 5.40 -19.73 0.45
CA ILE A 248 5.84 -21.13 0.41
C ILE A 248 7.02 -21.31 -0.57
N ALA A 249 6.92 -20.75 -1.78
CA ALA A 249 8.00 -20.84 -2.78
C ALA A 249 9.30 -20.16 -2.31
N MET A 250 9.21 -19.00 -1.64
CA MET A 250 10.37 -18.31 -1.08
C MET A 250 10.98 -19.06 0.10
N LEU A 251 10.16 -19.63 0.99
CA LEU A 251 10.63 -20.47 2.09
C LEU A 251 11.33 -21.74 1.59
N TRP A 252 10.84 -22.32 0.50
CA TRP A 252 11.49 -23.47 -0.14
C TRP A 252 12.85 -23.13 -0.75
N LYS A 253 12.98 -21.94 -1.35
CA LYS A 253 14.24 -21.47 -1.97
C LYS A 253 15.28 -20.99 -0.93
N MET A 254 14.87 -20.75 0.31
CA MET A 254 15.75 -20.35 1.42
C MET A 254 16.35 -21.54 2.19
N ARG A 255 15.94 -22.78 1.90
CA ARG A 255 16.62 -24.00 2.33
C ARG A 255 17.65 -24.42 1.29
#